data_AF-A0A838UBI1-F1
#
_entry.id   AF-A0A838UBI1-F1
#
_cell.length_a   1.000
_cell.length_b   1.000
_cell.length_c   1.000
_cell.angle_alpha   90.00
_cell.angle_beta   90.00
_cell.angle_gamma   90.00
#
_symmetry.space_group_name_H-M   'P 1'
#
loop_
_entity.id
_entity.type
_entity.pdbx_description
1 polymer ?
#
loop_
_entity_poly.entity_id
_entity_poly.type
_entity_poly.pdbx_seq_one_letter_code
_entity_poly.pdbx_strand_id
1 'polypeptide(L)'
;MFAINPVLALERYGVKLTPALRDHVLRTLKNPGSAGTRRQALEASLTQAFGEAPRPENPAWLANALFKVLKLTPLDRRGYEPAYAPPLNAAILARLEPLRPKPRRKYPLLRPGAVKSSVGLTSWREKARLLDLAAPAPDLPRARQAPRTLGLEEAWFYKDRDPVAHDLVELGAIQRTGFFFHSPDSFRRIAAGEASNVFRTWIREVRFKDARR
;
A
#
# COMPACT_ATOMS: atom_id res chain seq x y z
N MET A 1 9.13 0.73 -4.00
CA MET A 1 10.37 0.02 -3.61
C MET A 1 9.92 -1.33 -3.06
N PHE A 2 10.30 -2.45 -3.67
CA PHE A 2 9.81 -3.77 -3.27
C PHE A 2 10.81 -4.42 -2.32
N ALA A 3 10.39 -4.82 -1.12
CA ALA A 3 11.25 -5.60 -0.23
C ALA A 3 11.40 -7.04 -0.75
N ILE A 4 12.48 -7.73 -0.37
CA ILE A 4 12.63 -9.16 -0.62
C ILE A 4 11.42 -9.88 -0.03
N ASN A 5 10.80 -10.79 -0.79
CA ASN A 5 9.67 -11.57 -0.30
C ASN A 5 10.13 -12.48 0.86
N PRO A 6 9.66 -12.24 2.10
CA PRO A 6 10.16 -12.95 3.28
C PRO A 6 9.76 -14.43 3.28
N VAL A 7 8.62 -14.78 2.68
CA VAL A 7 8.17 -16.18 2.54
C VAL A 7 9.13 -16.95 1.64
N LEU A 8 9.46 -16.40 0.48
CA LEU A 8 10.38 -17.04 -0.47
C LEU A 8 11.81 -17.08 0.06
N ALA A 9 12.22 -16.08 0.84
CA ALA A 9 13.48 -16.11 1.56
C ALA A 9 13.51 -17.26 2.58
N LEU A 10 12.49 -17.38 3.42
CA LEU A 10 12.38 -18.45 4.43
C LEU A 10 12.37 -19.85 3.79
N GLU A 11 11.62 -20.04 2.70
CA GLU A 11 11.58 -21.30 1.97
C GLU A 11 12.91 -21.66 1.33
N ARG A 12 13.64 -20.67 0.80
CA ARG A 12 15.00 -20.89 0.25
C ARG A 12 15.98 -21.35 1.33
N TYR A 13 15.77 -21.00 2.58
CA TYR A 13 16.56 -21.45 3.73
C TYR A 13 15.96 -22.70 4.42
N GLY A 14 15.03 -23.41 3.77
CA GLY A 14 14.53 -24.71 4.21
C GLY A 14 13.34 -24.65 5.18
N VAL A 15 12.78 -23.47 5.46
CA VAL A 15 11.60 -23.33 6.33
C VAL A 15 10.33 -23.63 5.53
N LYS A 16 9.64 -24.73 5.87
CA LYS A 16 8.34 -25.07 5.28
C LYS A 16 7.23 -24.26 5.96
N LEU A 17 6.66 -23.29 5.25
CA LEU A 17 5.54 -22.48 5.73
C LEU A 17 4.22 -23.05 5.22
N THR A 18 3.21 -23.16 6.10
CA THR A 18 1.85 -23.48 5.68
C THR A 18 1.22 -22.31 4.92
N PRO A 19 0.22 -22.51 4.04
CA PRO A 19 -0.43 -21.43 3.30
C PRO A 19 -0.97 -20.30 4.21
N ALA A 20 -1.57 -20.67 5.35
CA ALA A 20 -2.05 -19.71 6.34
C ALA A 20 -0.91 -18.86 6.95
N LEU A 21 0.25 -19.46 7.20
CA LEU A 21 1.41 -18.78 7.76
C LEU A 21 2.10 -17.88 6.71
N ARG A 22 2.13 -18.30 5.45
CA ARG A 22 2.60 -17.45 4.32
C ARG A 22 1.78 -16.17 4.24
N ASP A 23 0.47 -16.29 4.25
CA ASP A 23 -0.46 -15.18 4.23
C ASP A 23 -0.30 -14.28 5.45
N HIS A 24 -0.16 -14.87 6.64
CA HIS A 24 0.05 -14.13 7.88
C HIS A 24 1.36 -13.32 7.86
N VAL A 25 2.49 -13.92 7.45
CA VAL A 25 3.79 -13.25 7.37
C VAL A 25 3.75 -12.08 6.38
N LEU A 26 3.18 -12.30 5.19
CA LEU A 26 3.07 -11.25 4.17
C LEU A 26 2.15 -10.12 4.62
N ARG A 27 1.00 -10.43 5.24
CA ARG A 27 0.06 -9.41 5.74
C ARG A 27 0.63 -8.60 6.89
N THR A 28 1.36 -9.25 7.80
CA THR A 28 1.97 -8.60 8.97
C THR A 28 3.12 -7.70 8.57
N LEU A 29 4.01 -8.15 7.68
CA LEU A 29 5.15 -7.34 7.25
C LEU A 29 4.77 -6.26 6.23
N LYS A 30 3.65 -6.43 5.51
CA LYS A 30 3.08 -5.40 4.64
C LYS A 30 2.62 -4.18 5.46
N ASN A 31 2.15 -4.32 6.70
CA ASN A 31 1.60 -3.20 7.48
C ASN A 31 2.33 -3.00 8.82
N PRO A 32 2.97 -1.84 9.10
CA PRO A 32 3.64 -1.61 10.38
C PRO A 32 2.64 -1.67 11.56
N GLY A 33 3.13 -2.03 12.76
CA GLY A 33 2.30 -2.44 13.90
C GLY A 33 1.15 -1.50 14.32
N SER A 34 1.28 -0.19 14.13
CA SER A 34 0.20 0.79 14.39
C SER A 34 -0.93 0.74 13.36
N ALA A 35 -0.62 0.42 12.10
CA ALA A 35 -1.62 0.14 11.08
C ALA A 35 -2.24 -1.26 11.27
N GLY A 36 -1.52 -2.18 11.92
CA GLY A 36 -1.98 -3.54 12.21
C GLY A 36 -3.24 -3.58 13.08
N THR A 37 -3.29 -2.83 14.18
CA THR A 37 -4.43 -2.83 15.12
C THR A 37 -5.68 -2.20 14.52
N ARG A 38 -5.57 -1.02 13.89
CA ARG A 38 -6.70 -0.36 13.21
C ARG A 38 -7.22 -1.22 12.05
N ARG A 39 -6.32 -1.81 11.25
CA ARG A 39 -6.68 -2.74 10.18
C ARG A 39 -7.44 -3.96 10.70
N GLN A 40 -6.98 -4.59 11.77
CA GLN A 40 -7.66 -5.74 12.38
C GLN A 40 -9.04 -5.37 12.92
N ALA A 41 -9.17 -4.21 13.56
CA ALA A 41 -10.46 -3.70 14.02
C ALA A 41 -11.44 -3.45 12.85
N LEU A 42 -10.96 -2.84 11.77
CA LEU A 42 -11.75 -2.64 10.54
C LEU A 42 -12.12 -3.97 9.89
N GLU A 43 -11.17 -4.91 9.76
CA GLU A 43 -11.45 -6.24 9.22
C GLU A 43 -12.51 -6.97 10.03
N ALA A 44 -12.45 -6.92 11.36
CA ALA A 44 -13.45 -7.54 12.24
C ALA A 44 -14.83 -6.88 12.09
N SER A 45 -14.89 -5.55 12.16
CA SER A 45 -16.13 -4.77 12.01
C SER A 45 -16.79 -5.05 10.65
N LEU A 46 -16.01 -4.98 9.57
CA LEU A 46 -16.51 -5.19 8.22
C LEU A 46 -16.88 -6.67 7.97
N THR A 47 -16.15 -7.63 8.54
CA THR A 47 -16.55 -9.04 8.45
C THR A 47 -17.87 -9.29 9.17
N GLN A 48 -18.13 -8.61 10.29
CA GLN A 48 -19.42 -8.67 10.98
C GLN A 48 -20.54 -8.03 10.14
N ALA A 49 -20.26 -6.94 9.44
CA ALA A 49 -21.24 -6.25 8.59
C ALA A 49 -21.59 -7.02 7.30
N PHE A 50 -20.59 -7.66 6.66
CA PHE A 50 -20.77 -8.34 5.37
C PHE A 50 -20.91 -9.87 5.46
N GLY A 51 -20.58 -10.48 6.61
CA GLY A 51 -20.58 -11.93 6.81
C GLY A 51 -19.42 -12.66 6.11
N GLU A 52 -18.56 -11.95 5.39
CA GLU A 52 -17.37 -12.46 4.71
C GLU A 52 -16.19 -11.50 4.87
N ALA A 53 -14.97 -12.01 4.66
CA ALA A 53 -13.77 -11.20 4.79
C ALA A 53 -13.73 -10.08 3.73
N PRO A 54 -13.53 -8.80 4.13
CA PRO A 54 -13.59 -7.67 3.20
C PRO A 54 -12.43 -7.69 2.19
N ARG A 55 -12.75 -7.39 0.92
CA ARG A 55 -11.78 -7.36 -0.19
C ARG A 55 -11.79 -6.02 -0.94
N PRO A 56 -11.40 -4.90 -0.30
CA PRO A 56 -11.47 -3.58 -0.91
C PRO A 56 -10.48 -3.39 -2.08
N GLU A 57 -9.47 -4.26 -2.22
CA GLU A 57 -8.59 -4.29 -3.40
C GLU A 57 -9.28 -4.86 -4.66
N ASN A 58 -10.41 -5.57 -4.53
CA ASN A 58 -11.14 -6.16 -5.66
C ASN A 58 -12.27 -5.23 -6.13
N PRO A 59 -12.19 -4.63 -7.33
CA PRO A 59 -13.16 -3.64 -7.79
C PRO A 59 -14.58 -4.17 -7.98
N ALA A 60 -14.72 -5.44 -8.37
CA ALA A 60 -16.03 -6.05 -8.55
C ALA A 60 -16.69 -6.36 -7.20
N TRP A 61 -15.89 -6.81 -6.23
CA TRP A 61 -16.36 -7.03 -4.86
C TRP A 61 -16.79 -5.71 -4.22
N LEU A 62 -15.98 -4.67 -4.34
CA LEU A 62 -16.27 -3.35 -3.78
C LEU A 62 -17.56 -2.73 -4.36
N ALA A 63 -17.76 -2.82 -5.68
CA ALA A 63 -19.01 -2.38 -6.30
C ALA A 63 -20.23 -3.14 -5.78
N ASN A 64 -20.13 -4.48 -5.64
CA ASN A 64 -21.21 -5.27 -5.09
C ASN A 64 -21.50 -4.90 -3.62
N ALA A 65 -20.47 -4.72 -2.80
CA ALA A 65 -20.63 -4.32 -1.40
C ALA A 65 -21.37 -2.97 -1.27
N LEU A 66 -20.96 -1.95 -2.03
CA LEU A 66 -21.57 -0.62 -1.95
C LEU A 66 -22.99 -0.56 -2.54
N PHE A 67 -23.23 -1.17 -3.70
CA PHE A 67 -24.49 -0.97 -4.43
C PHE A 67 -25.52 -2.08 -4.20
N LYS A 68 -25.10 -3.32 -3.92
CA LYS A 68 -26.03 -4.42 -3.67
C LYS A 68 -26.30 -4.63 -2.19
N VAL A 69 -25.27 -4.56 -1.35
CA VAL A 69 -25.40 -4.80 0.10
C VAL A 69 -25.81 -3.52 0.82
N LEU A 70 -25.01 -2.44 0.70
CA LEU A 70 -25.31 -1.14 1.32
C LEU A 70 -26.38 -0.32 0.59
N LYS A 71 -26.76 -0.74 -0.63
CA LYS A 71 -27.82 -0.11 -1.46
C LYS A 71 -27.60 1.40 -1.66
N LEU A 72 -26.35 1.84 -1.75
CA LEU A 72 -26.03 3.24 -1.97
C LEU A 72 -26.53 3.72 -3.34
N THR A 73 -26.94 4.98 -3.41
CA THR A 73 -27.34 5.61 -4.68
C THR A 73 -26.10 5.83 -5.55
N PRO A 74 -26.06 5.35 -6.80
CA PRO A 74 -24.91 5.56 -7.66
C PRO A 74 -24.76 7.04 -8.03
N LEU A 75 -23.52 7.52 -8.09
CA LEU A 75 -23.16 8.91 -8.34
C LEU A 75 -22.45 9.06 -9.69
N ASP A 76 -22.72 10.16 -10.39
CA ASP A 76 -21.98 10.55 -11.58
C ASP A 76 -20.71 11.32 -11.16
N ARG A 77 -19.58 10.70 -11.47
CA ARG A 77 -18.24 11.11 -11.01
C ARG A 77 -17.39 11.65 -12.15
N ARG A 78 -17.96 11.79 -13.35
CA ARG A 78 -17.23 12.25 -14.54
C ARG A 78 -16.66 13.65 -14.29
N GLY A 79 -15.34 13.78 -14.40
CA GLY A 79 -14.64 15.05 -14.20
C GLY A 79 -14.32 15.41 -12.76
N TYR A 80 -14.57 14.53 -11.78
CA TYR A 80 -14.22 14.74 -10.38
C TYR A 80 -13.04 13.85 -9.97
N GLU A 81 -12.08 14.44 -9.26
CA GLU A 81 -10.97 13.73 -8.63
C GLU A 81 -11.19 13.63 -7.11
N PRO A 82 -10.82 12.50 -6.48
CA PRO A 82 -10.89 12.39 -5.03
C PRO A 82 -9.84 13.29 -4.36
N ALA A 83 -10.11 13.69 -3.12
CA ALA A 83 -9.13 14.44 -2.35
C ALA A 83 -7.98 13.52 -1.92
N TYR A 84 -6.75 14.04 -2.04
CA TYR A 84 -5.54 13.35 -1.63
C TYR A 84 -4.86 14.10 -0.49
N ALA A 85 -4.44 13.36 0.52
CA ALA A 85 -3.67 13.90 1.63
C ALA A 85 -2.28 14.34 1.13
N PRO A 86 -1.74 15.44 1.65
CA PRO A 86 -0.41 15.89 1.28
C PRO A 86 0.64 14.83 1.65
N PRO A 87 1.68 14.63 0.81
CA PRO A 87 2.65 13.53 0.94
C PRO A 87 3.46 13.56 2.24
N LEU A 88 3.50 14.70 2.93
CA LEU A 88 3.98 14.85 4.29
C LEU A 88 3.32 16.10 4.89
N ASN A 89 2.90 16.05 6.15
CA ASN A 89 2.38 17.24 6.83
C ASN A 89 3.44 18.36 6.77
N ALA A 90 3.07 19.54 6.28
CA ALA A 90 3.97 20.69 6.13
C ALA A 90 4.68 21.05 7.46
N ALA A 91 4.01 20.87 8.60
CA ALA A 91 4.60 21.06 9.92
C ALA A 91 5.68 20.02 10.26
N ILE A 92 5.52 18.78 9.79
CA ILE A 92 6.53 17.72 9.95
C ILE A 92 7.71 18.00 9.04
N LEU A 93 7.49 18.42 7.79
CA LEU A 93 8.58 18.85 6.90
C LEU A 93 9.38 19.99 7.51
N ALA A 94 8.71 21.03 8.02
CA ALA A 94 9.35 22.15 8.68
C ALA A 94 10.18 21.72 9.90
N ARG A 95 9.70 20.74 10.69
CA ARG A 95 10.44 20.16 11.82
C ARG A 95 11.62 19.27 11.39
N LEU A 96 11.53 18.60 10.25
CA LEU A 96 12.57 17.71 9.73
C LEU A 96 13.66 18.46 8.95
N GLU A 97 13.34 19.62 8.36
CA GLU A 97 14.28 20.44 7.60
C GLU A 97 15.57 20.79 8.39
N PRO A 98 15.52 21.22 9.67
CA PRO A 98 16.73 21.47 10.45
C PRO A 98 17.49 20.19 10.83
N LEU A 99 16.81 19.03 10.86
CA LEU A 99 17.41 17.73 11.19
C LEU A 99 18.05 17.04 9.98
N ARG A 100 17.87 17.59 8.77
CA ARG A 100 18.50 17.02 7.58
C ARG A 100 20.02 17.12 7.71
N PRO A 101 20.76 16.01 7.59
CA PRO A 101 22.21 16.07 7.59
C PRO A 101 22.65 16.93 6.42
N LYS A 102 23.36 18.04 6.73
CA LYS A 102 23.94 18.90 5.69
C LYS A 102 24.78 18.02 4.76
N PRO A 103 24.61 18.11 3.44
CA PRO A 103 25.33 17.25 2.51
C PRO A 103 26.84 17.49 2.69
N ARG A 104 27.52 16.56 3.36
CA ARG A 104 28.97 16.54 3.43
C ARG A 104 29.45 16.13 2.05
N ARG A 105 29.91 17.10 1.25
CA ARG A 105 30.62 16.87 0.00
C ARG A 105 31.89 16.08 0.32
N LYS A 106 31.81 14.75 0.31
CA LYS A 106 32.96 13.87 0.58
C LYS A 106 33.93 13.75 -0.61
N TYR A 107 33.58 14.29 -1.78
CA TYR A 107 34.40 14.20 -2.98
C TYR A 107 34.50 15.56 -3.68
N PRO A 108 35.71 15.97 -4.12
CA PRO A 108 35.85 17.07 -5.06
C PRO A 108 35.11 16.71 -6.35
N LEU A 109 34.45 17.71 -6.95
CA LEU A 109 33.71 17.58 -8.20
C LEU A 109 34.62 16.96 -9.26
N LEU A 110 34.40 15.68 -9.58
CA LEU A 110 34.85 15.14 -10.87
C LEU A 110 34.21 16.03 -11.92
N ARG A 111 35.05 16.74 -12.69
CA ARG A 111 34.63 17.48 -13.87
C ARG A 111 33.72 16.57 -14.69
N PRO A 112 32.55 17.04 -15.14
CA PRO A 112 31.64 16.21 -15.93
C PRO A 112 32.28 15.94 -17.29
N GLY A 113 33.13 14.91 -17.36
CA GLY A 113 33.37 14.20 -18.60
C GLY A 113 32.05 13.58 -19.03
N ALA A 114 31.71 13.74 -20.30
CA ALA A 114 30.44 13.35 -20.90
C ALA A 114 30.13 11.86 -20.72
N VAL A 115 29.64 11.46 -19.56
CA VAL A 115 29.00 10.17 -19.38
C VAL A 115 27.55 10.37 -19.79
N LYS A 116 27.19 9.87 -20.98
CA LYS A 116 25.83 9.83 -21.54
C LYS A 116 24.90 8.88 -20.76
N SER A 117 25.01 8.83 -19.44
CA SER A 117 24.08 8.12 -18.57
C SER A 117 23.37 9.14 -17.70
N SER A 118 22.40 9.84 -18.30
CA SER A 118 21.35 10.45 -17.52
C SER A 118 20.60 9.33 -16.83
N VAL A 119 20.90 9.07 -15.56
CA VAL A 119 19.95 8.40 -14.66
C VAL A 119 18.82 9.39 -14.46
N GLY A 120 17.90 9.43 -15.42
CA GLY A 120 16.58 9.98 -15.16
C GLY A 120 16.04 9.18 -13.99
N LEU A 121 15.81 9.85 -12.86
CA LEU A 121 14.82 9.39 -11.90
C LEU A 121 13.53 9.28 -12.70
N THR A 122 13.28 8.10 -13.26
CA THR A 122 12.02 7.74 -13.89
C THR A 122 10.96 8.24 -12.95
N SER A 123 10.19 9.22 -13.45
CA SER A 123 9.17 9.95 -12.72
C SER A 123 8.54 9.01 -11.73
N TRP A 124 8.90 9.21 -10.47
CA TRP A 124 8.57 8.37 -9.33
C TRP A 124 7.14 7.91 -9.55
N ARG A 125 6.91 6.61 -9.88
CA ARG A 125 5.55 6.07 -10.04
C ARG A 125 4.75 6.67 -8.93
N GLU A 126 3.77 7.49 -9.30
CA GLU A 126 2.98 8.33 -8.41
C GLU A 126 2.84 7.59 -7.09
N LYS A 127 3.61 8.02 -6.07
CA LYS A 127 3.52 7.40 -4.74
C LYS A 127 2.02 7.34 -4.47
N ALA A 128 1.49 6.13 -4.28
CA ALA A 128 0.06 5.89 -4.10
C ALA A 128 -0.49 7.01 -3.22
N ARG A 129 -1.14 8.01 -3.86
CA ARG A 129 -1.49 9.25 -3.20
C ARG A 129 -2.47 8.83 -2.12
N LEU A 130 -2.17 9.15 -0.87
CA LEU A 130 -3.03 8.74 0.23
C LEU A 130 -4.36 9.47 0.06
N LEU A 131 -5.46 8.75 -0.01
CA LEU A 131 -6.79 9.37 -0.05
C LEU A 131 -7.01 10.13 1.26
N ASP A 132 -7.48 11.37 1.16
CA ASP A 132 -7.81 12.16 2.34
C ASP A 132 -9.20 11.76 2.85
N LEU A 133 -9.25 10.96 3.92
CA LEU A 133 -10.51 10.52 4.52
C LEU A 133 -11.22 11.66 5.28
N ALA A 134 -10.49 12.70 5.70
CA ALA A 134 -11.03 13.83 6.45
C ALA A 134 -11.64 14.90 5.54
N ALA A 135 -11.16 15.03 4.29
CA ALA A 135 -11.74 15.92 3.31
C ALA A 135 -13.19 15.50 2.96
N PRO A 136 -14.18 16.40 2.97
CA PRO A 136 -15.56 16.05 2.63
C PRO A 136 -15.70 15.66 1.16
N ALA A 137 -16.47 14.61 0.88
CA ALA A 137 -16.82 14.24 -0.48
C ALA A 137 -17.77 15.29 -1.10
N PRO A 138 -17.53 15.74 -2.35
CA PRO A 138 -18.43 16.68 -3.01
C PRO A 138 -19.81 16.06 -3.23
N ASP A 139 -20.85 16.90 -3.21
CA ASP A 139 -22.21 16.44 -3.51
C ASP A 139 -22.36 16.23 -5.02
N LEU A 140 -22.32 14.96 -5.44
CA LEU A 140 -22.38 14.58 -6.84
C LEU A 140 -23.81 14.30 -7.29
N PRO A 141 -24.14 14.59 -8.55
CA PRO A 141 -25.43 14.22 -9.11
C PRO A 141 -25.58 12.69 -9.17
N ARG A 142 -26.82 12.22 -9.09
CA ARG A 142 -27.12 10.79 -9.16
C ARG A 142 -26.86 10.24 -10.56
N ALA A 143 -26.11 9.15 -10.65
CA ALA A 143 -25.96 8.38 -11.87
C ALA A 143 -27.20 7.49 -12.11
N ARG A 144 -27.45 7.19 -13.39
CA ARG A 144 -28.57 6.32 -13.79
C ARG A 144 -28.33 4.85 -13.51
N GLN A 145 -27.08 4.41 -13.46
CA GLN A 145 -26.71 3.00 -13.31
C GLN A 145 -25.52 2.85 -12.35
N ALA A 146 -25.59 1.82 -11.51
CA ALA A 146 -24.47 1.43 -10.67
C ALA A 146 -23.36 0.80 -11.53
N PRO A 147 -22.11 1.20 -11.36
CA PRO A 147 -20.99 0.58 -12.07
C PRO A 147 -20.80 -0.86 -11.60
N ARG A 148 -20.42 -1.76 -12.53
CA ARG A 148 -20.14 -3.17 -12.21
C ARG A 148 -18.81 -3.37 -11.48
N THR A 149 -17.90 -2.41 -11.61
CA THR A 149 -16.58 -2.39 -10.97
C THR A 149 -16.32 -0.99 -10.44
N LEU A 150 -15.75 -0.90 -9.24
CA LEU A 150 -15.49 0.37 -8.57
C LEU A 150 -14.08 0.34 -7.98
N GLY A 151 -13.23 1.30 -8.38
CA GLY A 151 -11.91 1.47 -7.77
C GLY A 151 -12.00 2.06 -6.35
N LEU A 152 -10.87 2.11 -5.63
CA LEU A 152 -10.83 2.71 -4.29
C LEU A 152 -10.98 4.24 -4.32
N GLU A 153 -10.33 4.89 -5.28
CA GLU A 153 -10.44 6.31 -5.60
C GLU A 153 -11.89 6.71 -5.88
N GLU A 154 -12.58 5.80 -6.54
CA GLU A 154 -13.95 5.90 -6.95
C GLU A 154 -14.94 5.66 -5.79
N ALA A 155 -14.58 4.78 -4.85
CA ALA A 155 -15.32 4.52 -3.62
C ALA A 155 -15.22 5.67 -2.61
N TRP A 156 -14.17 6.49 -2.69
CA TRP A 156 -13.97 7.66 -1.82
C TRP A 156 -15.16 8.63 -1.83
N PHE A 157 -15.83 8.82 -2.98
CA PHE A 157 -17.03 9.67 -3.09
C PHE A 157 -18.24 9.19 -2.28
N TYR A 158 -18.22 7.95 -1.81
CA TYR A 158 -19.30 7.34 -1.02
C TYR A 158 -18.99 7.31 0.48
N LYS A 159 -17.78 7.69 0.90
CA LYS A 159 -17.30 7.53 2.28
C LYS A 159 -18.15 8.28 3.31
N ASP A 160 -18.78 9.39 2.93
CA ASP A 160 -19.58 10.23 3.85
C ASP A 160 -21.08 9.88 3.80
N ARG A 161 -21.50 8.95 2.94
CA ARG A 161 -22.90 8.53 2.80
C ARG A 161 -23.27 7.40 3.77
N ASP A 162 -22.30 6.61 4.20
CA ASP A 162 -22.48 5.48 5.10
C ASP A 162 -21.20 5.20 5.90
N PRO A 163 -21.29 4.97 7.24
CA PRO A 163 -20.11 4.66 8.06
C PRO A 163 -19.35 3.39 7.63
N VAL A 164 -20.04 2.37 7.14
CA VAL A 164 -19.43 1.13 6.63
C VAL A 164 -18.68 1.41 5.33
N ALA A 165 -19.20 2.30 4.49
CA ALA A 165 -18.49 2.75 3.30
C ALA A 165 -17.21 3.53 3.66
N HIS A 166 -17.23 4.34 4.71
CA HIS A 166 -16.04 4.99 5.25
C HIS A 166 -14.97 3.96 5.65
N ASP A 167 -15.35 3.00 6.49
CA ASP A 167 -14.46 1.95 7.00
C ASP A 167 -13.87 1.10 5.87
N LEU A 168 -14.65 0.83 4.81
CA LEU A 168 -14.19 0.13 3.61
C LEU A 168 -13.08 0.90 2.88
N VAL A 169 -13.28 2.21 2.68
CA VAL A 169 -12.30 3.06 2.00
C VAL A 169 -11.03 3.19 2.86
N GLU A 170 -11.18 3.32 4.18
CA GLU A 170 -10.04 3.34 5.12
C GLU A 170 -9.24 2.04 5.05
N LEU A 171 -9.91 0.88 5.11
CA LEU A 171 -9.25 -0.41 5.01
C LEU A 171 -8.49 -0.55 3.68
N GLY A 172 -9.10 -0.16 2.56
CA GLY A 172 -8.45 -0.17 1.26
C GLY A 172 -7.22 0.76 1.19
N ALA A 173 -7.29 1.94 1.81
CA ALA A 173 -6.18 2.89 1.87
C ALA A 173 -5.01 2.33 2.70
N ILE A 174 -5.30 1.70 3.84
CA ILE A 174 -4.28 1.01 4.66
C ILE A 174 -3.64 -0.13 3.86
N GLN A 175 -4.43 -0.94 3.15
CA GLN A 175 -3.90 -2.07 2.37
C GLN A 175 -3.01 -1.62 1.19
N ARG A 176 -3.28 -0.45 0.57
CA ARG A 176 -2.45 0.12 -0.51
C ARG A 176 -1.16 0.79 -0.02
N THR A 177 -1.14 1.29 1.22
CA THR A 177 0.05 1.93 1.80
C THR A 177 1.06 0.92 2.36
N GLY A 178 0.69 -0.36 2.43
CA GLY A 178 1.58 -1.40 2.91
C GLY A 178 2.82 -1.64 2.04
N PHE A 179 3.88 -2.16 2.66
CA PHE A 179 5.11 -2.58 2.00
C PHE A 179 4.84 -3.68 0.98
N PHE A 180 5.20 -3.42 -0.28
CA PHE A 180 5.12 -4.41 -1.34
C PHE A 180 6.37 -5.29 -1.37
N PHE A 181 6.18 -6.60 -1.60
CA PHE A 181 7.27 -7.57 -1.77
C PHE A 181 7.49 -7.89 -3.25
N HIS A 182 8.72 -8.27 -3.60
CA HIS A 182 9.02 -8.77 -4.95
C HIS A 182 8.13 -9.97 -5.32
N SER A 183 7.72 -10.03 -6.59
CA SER A 183 7.04 -11.21 -7.12
C SER A 183 7.96 -12.43 -7.06
N PRO A 184 7.41 -13.67 -7.09
CA PRO A 184 8.24 -14.87 -7.08
C PRO A 184 9.26 -14.94 -8.22
N ASP A 185 8.88 -14.43 -9.38
CA ASP A 185 9.77 -14.32 -10.53
C ASP A 185 10.92 -13.33 -10.30
N SER A 186 10.58 -12.11 -9.85
CA SER A 186 11.58 -11.10 -9.51
C SER A 186 12.53 -11.59 -8.41
N PHE A 187 12.00 -12.28 -7.39
CA PHE A 187 12.79 -12.87 -6.33
C PHE A 187 13.80 -13.89 -6.89
N ARG A 188 13.35 -14.82 -7.75
CA ARG A 188 14.22 -15.85 -8.33
C ARG A 188 15.36 -15.24 -9.16
N ARG A 189 15.05 -14.26 -10.00
CA ARG A 189 16.05 -13.57 -10.85
C ARG A 189 17.09 -12.82 -10.03
N ILE A 190 16.67 -12.11 -8.96
CA ILE A 190 17.61 -11.46 -8.05
C ILE A 190 18.46 -12.51 -7.32
N ALA A 191 17.84 -13.62 -6.90
CA ALA A 191 18.54 -14.69 -6.17
C ALA A 191 19.52 -15.50 -7.02
N ALA A 192 19.36 -15.48 -8.34
CA ALA A 192 20.28 -16.04 -9.33
C ALA A 192 21.40 -15.05 -9.74
N GLY A 193 21.35 -13.79 -9.24
CA GLY A 193 22.30 -12.74 -9.61
C GLY A 193 22.00 -12.06 -10.96
N GLU A 194 20.89 -12.42 -11.62
CA GLU A 194 20.50 -11.91 -12.95
C GLU A 194 19.90 -10.50 -12.90
N ALA A 195 19.50 -10.02 -11.72
CA ALA A 195 18.91 -8.70 -11.53
C ALA A 195 19.50 -8.00 -10.30
N SER A 196 19.82 -6.71 -10.44
CA SER A 196 20.38 -5.90 -9.36
C SER A 196 19.33 -5.65 -8.26
N ASN A 197 19.64 -6.04 -7.02
CA ASN A 197 18.83 -5.65 -5.86
C ASN A 197 19.09 -4.18 -5.51
N VAL A 198 18.06 -3.35 -5.62
CA VAL A 198 18.13 -1.91 -5.31
C VAL A 198 18.49 -1.64 -3.83
N PHE A 199 18.24 -2.60 -2.93
CA PHE A 199 18.52 -2.45 -1.50
C PHE A 199 19.93 -2.84 -1.07
N ARG A 200 20.77 -3.44 -1.93
CA ARG A 200 22.14 -3.94 -1.60
C ARG A 200 22.25 -4.92 -0.42
N THR A 201 21.23 -5.06 0.43
CA THR A 201 21.16 -5.99 1.55
C THR A 201 20.32 -7.21 1.17
N TRP A 202 20.97 -8.37 1.24
CA TRP A 202 20.37 -9.68 1.08
C TRP A 202 20.12 -10.27 2.47
N ILE A 203 19.03 -11.01 2.67
CA ILE A 203 18.84 -11.81 3.90
C ILE A 203 19.84 -12.96 3.80
N ARG A 204 20.96 -12.86 4.53
CA ARG A 204 22.03 -13.86 4.51
C ARG A 204 21.74 -15.03 5.45
N GLU A 205 21.01 -14.78 6.52
CA GLU A 205 20.72 -15.74 7.58
C GLU A 205 19.40 -15.35 8.28
N VAL A 206 18.61 -16.35 8.66
CA VAL A 206 17.45 -16.18 9.54
C VAL A 206 17.74 -16.97 10.81
N ARG A 207 17.97 -16.26 11.92
CA ARG A 207 18.11 -16.88 13.24
C ARG A 207 16.81 -16.76 13.99
N PHE A 208 16.23 -17.89 14.38
CA PHE A 208 15.21 -17.90 15.40
C PHE A 208 15.91 -17.77 16.75
N LYS A 209 15.36 -16.95 17.65
CA LYS A 209 15.82 -16.90 19.03
C LYS A 209 15.55 -18.30 19.59
N ASP A 210 16.59 -19.02 20.00
CA ASP A 210 16.43 -20.34 20.61
C ASP A 210 15.34 -20.25 21.68
N ALA A 211 14.28 -21.04 21.49
CA ALA A 211 13.40 -21.39 22.57
C ALA A 211 14.24 -22.23 23.55
N ARG A 212 14.90 -21.55 24.49
CA ARG A 212 15.57 -22.24 25.57
C ARG A 212 14.49 -22.87 26.46
N ARG A 213 14.51 -24.20 26.44
CA ARG A 213 13.85 -25.22 27.28
C ARG A 213 12.47 -25.66 26.84
#